data_AF-A0A645EMH5-F1
#
_entry.id   AF-A0A645EMH5-F1
#
_cell.length_a   1.000
_cell.length_b   1.000
_cell.length_c   1.000
_cell.angle_alpha   90.00
_cell.angle_beta   90.00
_cell.angle_gamma   90.00
#
_symmetry.space_group_name_H-M   'P 1'
#
loop_
_entity.id
_entity.type
_entity.pdbx_description
1 polymer ?
#
loop_
_entity_poly.entity_id
_entity_poly.type
_entity_poly.pdbx_seq_one_letter_code
_entity_poly.pdbx_strand_id
1 'polypeptide(L)'
;MLVEKLLALAPANGAEEMELTDGAMSAMALWHSFGPDITAVCQESTHGKILSGLGFDNDLFFCGEVDASSTVPVLKDVDGVPALVGR
;
A
#
# COMPACT_ATOMS: atom_id res chain seq x y z
N MET A 1 12.11 1.14 -2.11
CA MET A 1 10.65 1.34 -2.00
C MET A 1 10.11 2.06 -3.23
N LEU A 2 8.82 1.93 -3.59
CA LEU A 2 8.23 2.68 -4.72
C LEU A 2 8.34 4.21 -4.52
N VAL A 3 8.02 4.71 -3.32
CA VAL A 3 8.05 6.15 -3.00
C VAL A 3 9.44 6.76 -3.21
N GLU A 4 10.49 6.12 -2.71
CA GLU A 4 11.87 6.57 -2.91
C GLU A 4 12.26 6.62 -4.40
N LYS A 5 11.83 5.63 -5.18
CA LYS A 5 12.06 5.60 -6.63
C LYS A 5 11.31 6.73 -7.33
N LEU A 6 10.08 7.03 -6.92
CA LEU A 6 9.30 8.13 -7.49
C LEU A 6 9.92 9.49 -7.18
N LEU A 7 10.33 9.73 -5.93
CA LEU A 7 11.02 10.97 -5.54
C LEU A 7 12.30 11.18 -6.35
N ALA A 8 13.11 10.12 -6.54
CA ALA A 8 14.36 10.20 -7.29
C ALA A 8 14.15 10.43 -8.81
N LEU A 9 13.03 9.95 -9.37
CA LEU A 9 12.75 10.01 -10.80
C LEU A 9 11.88 11.20 -11.22
N ALA A 10 11.21 11.87 -10.28
CA ALA A 10 10.31 12.99 -10.58
C ALA A 10 10.97 14.10 -11.42
N PRO A 11 12.19 14.59 -11.10
CA PRO A 11 12.83 15.63 -11.90
C PRO A 11 13.19 15.17 -13.32
N ALA A 12 13.55 13.90 -13.47
CA ALA A 12 13.93 13.31 -14.76
C ALA A 12 12.73 13.07 -15.69
N ASN A 13 11.52 12.98 -15.14
CA ASN A 13 10.28 12.72 -15.88
C ASN A 13 9.46 14.01 -16.15
N GLY A 14 10.04 15.19 -15.95
CA GLY A 14 9.38 16.47 -16.22
C GLY A 14 8.28 16.82 -15.21
N ALA A 15 8.24 16.15 -14.06
CA ALA A 15 7.41 16.55 -12.94
C ALA A 15 8.12 17.65 -12.12
N GLU A 16 7.33 18.50 -11.47
CA GLU A 16 7.84 19.43 -10.46
C GLU A 16 8.48 18.66 -9.30
N GLU A 17 9.34 19.34 -8.54
CA GLU A 17 9.94 18.78 -7.34
C GLU A 17 8.86 18.27 -6.38
N MET A 18 8.96 17.00 -6.00
CA MET A 18 7.98 16.34 -5.14
C MET A 18 8.42 16.45 -3.68
N GLU A 19 7.57 17.04 -2.85
CA GLU A 19 7.79 17.12 -1.40
C GLU A 19 6.88 16.12 -0.65
N LEU A 20 7.41 15.56 0.43
CA LEU A 20 6.63 14.71 1.33
C LEU A 20 5.84 15.58 2.30
N THR A 21 4.56 15.28 2.46
CA THR A 21 3.77 15.81 3.57
C THR A 21 4.12 15.11 4.88
N ASP A 22 3.77 15.69 6.03
CA ASP A 22 4.00 15.08 7.35
C ASP A 22 3.45 13.64 7.46
N GLY A 23 2.29 13.39 6.86
CA GLY A 23 1.68 12.07 6.80
C GLY A 23 2.52 11.09 5.97
N ALA A 24 3.05 11.54 4.83
CA ALA A 24 3.91 10.72 3.97
C ALA A 24 5.26 10.43 4.64
N MET A 25 5.85 11.41 5.34
CA MET A 25 7.06 11.22 6.15
C MET A 25 6.84 10.20 7.26
N SER A 26 5.71 10.30 7.98
CA SER A 26 5.36 9.37 9.06
C SER A 26 5.16 7.95 8.52
N ALA A 27 4.47 7.79 7.38
CA ALA A 27 4.28 6.50 6.74
C ALA A 27 5.60 5.87 6.28
N MET A 28 6.52 6.67 5.72
CA MET A 28 7.85 6.21 5.36
C MET A 28 8.66 5.75 6.58
N ALA A 29 8.61 6.50 7.69
CA ALA A 29 9.30 6.13 8.92
C ALA A 29 8.78 4.78 9.46
N LEU A 30 7.46 4.56 9.46
CA LEU A 30 6.85 3.28 9.83
C LEU A 30 7.30 2.14 8.90
N TRP A 31 7.30 2.37 7.58
CA TRP A 31 7.78 1.37 6.62
C TRP A 31 9.25 1.00 6.86
N HIS A 32 10.13 1.98 7.08
CA HIS A 32 11.54 1.68 7.35
C HIS A 32 11.75 0.91 8.66
N SER A 33 10.89 1.12 9.65
CA SER A 33 10.99 0.43 10.94
C SER A 33 10.36 -0.96 10.95
N PHE A 34 9.28 -1.18 10.19
CA PHE A 34 8.46 -2.40 10.29
C PHE A 34 8.13 -3.07 8.95
N GLY A 35 8.21 -2.32 7.84
CA GLY A 35 7.71 -2.71 6.52
C GLY A 35 8.38 -3.90 5.80
N PRO A 36 9.59 -4.37 6.14
CA PRO A 36 10.09 -5.62 5.58
C PRO A 36 9.22 -6.85 5.93
N ASP A 37 8.36 -6.75 6.96
CA ASP A 37 7.41 -7.79 7.37
C ASP A 37 6.00 -7.20 7.59
N ILE A 38 5.31 -6.87 6.50
CA ILE A 38 3.94 -6.33 6.55
C ILE A 38 2.97 -7.30 7.20
N THR A 39 3.17 -8.60 7.02
CA THR A 39 2.34 -9.62 7.66
C THR A 39 2.39 -9.50 9.18
N ALA A 40 3.59 -9.39 9.76
CA ALA A 40 3.74 -9.21 11.20
C ALA A 40 3.09 -7.90 11.69
N VAL A 41 3.22 -6.81 10.94
CA VAL A 41 2.55 -5.53 11.27
C VAL A 41 1.03 -5.69 11.26
N CYS A 42 0.49 -6.35 10.25
CA CYS A 42 -0.94 -6.61 10.14
C CYS A 42 -1.41 -7.46 11.33
N GLN A 43 -0.71 -8.55 11.66
CA GLN A 43 -1.02 -9.43 12.79
C GLN A 43 -0.99 -8.70 14.13
N GLU A 44 -0.11 -7.73 14.33
CA GLU A 44 -0.05 -6.94 15.56
C GLU A 44 -1.11 -5.83 15.65
N SER A 45 -1.65 -5.40 14.52
CA SER A 45 -2.69 -4.38 14.49
C SER A 45 -3.98 -4.84 15.18
N THR A 46 -4.76 -3.88 15.71
CA THR A 46 -6.07 -4.19 16.32
C THR A 46 -6.98 -4.95 15.36
N HIS A 47 -6.97 -4.61 14.07
CA HIS A 47 -7.82 -5.26 13.09
C HIS A 47 -7.31 -6.66 12.69
N GLY A 48 -5.99 -6.85 12.55
CA GLY A 48 -5.44 -8.17 12.27
C GLY A 48 -5.69 -9.17 13.40
N LYS A 49 -5.60 -8.74 14.67
CA LYS A 49 -5.98 -9.57 15.82
C LYS A 49 -7.44 -10.03 15.75
N ILE A 50 -8.34 -9.17 15.25
CA ILE A 50 -9.75 -9.55 15.02
C ILE A 50 -9.85 -10.59 13.90
N LEU A 51 -9.16 -10.40 12.78
CA LEU A 51 -9.18 -11.33 11.65
C LEU A 51 -8.59 -12.70 12.02
N SER A 52 -7.45 -12.74 12.70
CA SER A 52 -6.87 -13.96 13.27
C SER A 52 -7.83 -14.64 14.25
N GLY A 53 -8.49 -13.87 15.13
CA GLY A 53 -9.49 -14.40 16.06
C GLY A 53 -10.71 -15.03 15.37
N LEU A 54 -10.98 -14.65 14.12
CA LEU A 54 -12.02 -15.22 13.26
C LEU A 54 -11.51 -16.36 12.36
N GLY A 55 -10.22 -16.69 12.40
CA GLY A 55 -9.60 -17.75 11.59
C GLY A 55 -9.17 -17.32 10.17
N PHE A 56 -9.03 -16.01 9.92
CA PHE A 56 -8.63 -15.45 8.62
C PHE A 56 -7.11 -15.18 8.53
N ASP A 57 -6.27 -15.96 9.21
CA ASP A 57 -4.82 -15.78 9.16
C ASP A 57 -4.24 -15.88 7.73
N ASN A 58 -4.79 -16.78 6.91
CA ASN A 58 -4.39 -16.91 5.50
C ASN A 58 -4.63 -15.63 4.71
N ASP A 59 -5.67 -14.84 5.04
CA ASP A 59 -5.92 -13.56 4.38
C ASP A 59 -4.88 -12.52 4.78
N LEU A 60 -4.38 -12.56 6.03
CA LEU A 60 -3.29 -11.69 6.48
C LEU A 60 -1.98 -12.02 5.76
N PHE A 61 -1.67 -13.32 5.59
CA PHE A 61 -0.49 -13.75 4.83
C PHE A 61 -0.59 -13.33 3.36
N PHE A 62 -1.74 -13.58 2.72
CA PHE A 62 -1.96 -13.21 1.32
C PHE A 62 -1.90 -11.70 1.11
N CYS A 63 -2.56 -10.91 1.95
CA CYS A 63 -2.56 -9.45 1.83
C CYS A 63 -1.20 -8.81 2.19
N GLY A 64 -0.34 -9.53 2.92
CA GLY A 64 0.99 -9.08 3.30
C GLY A 64 2.05 -9.23 2.20
N GLU A 65 1.73 -9.90 1.09
CA GLU A 65 2.64 -10.07 -0.04
C GLU A 65 2.94 -8.73 -0.74
N VAL A 66 4.22 -8.43 -0.92
CA VAL A 66 4.68 -7.21 -1.61
C VAL A 66 4.90 -7.51 -3.08
N ASP A 67 4.40 -6.63 -3.96
CA ASP A 67 4.50 -6.75 -5.42
C ASP A 67 3.91 -8.06 -6.01
N ALA A 68 2.87 -8.61 -5.36
CA ALA A 68 2.22 -9.86 -5.78
C ALA A 68 1.45 -9.77 -7.11
N SER A 69 1.13 -8.56 -7.57
CA SER A 69 0.41 -8.31 -8.82
C SER A 69 0.92 -7.06 -9.52
N SER A 70 0.89 -7.05 -10.86
CA SER A 70 1.16 -5.88 -11.69
C SER A 70 -0.09 -5.06 -12.04
N THR A 71 -1.28 -5.52 -11.64
CA THR A 71 -2.55 -4.85 -11.92
C THR A 71 -2.70 -3.62 -11.04
N VAL A 72 -3.04 -2.47 -11.62
CA VAL A 72 -3.39 -1.24 -10.90
C VAL A 72 -4.87 -0.94 -11.17
N PRO A 73 -5.79 -1.30 -10.25
CA PRO A 73 -7.21 -1.00 -10.42
C PRO A 73 -7.47 0.50 -10.46
N VAL A 74 -8.38 0.93 -11.33
CA VAL A 74 -8.79 2.32 -11.50
C VAL A 74 -10.26 2.45 -11.13
N LEU A 75 -10.59 3.41 -10.27
CA LEU A 75 -11.98 3.77 -9.99
C LEU A 75 -12.57 4.50 -11.20
N LYS A 76 -13.66 3.98 -11.77
CA LYS A 76 -14.42 4.60 -12.86
C LYS A 76 -15.91 4.60 -12.57
N ASP A 77 -16.63 5.52 -13.20
CA ASP A 77 -18.09 5.46 -13.28
C ASP A 77 -18.51 4.50 -14.40
N VAL A 78 -19.37 3.54 -14.08
CA VAL A 78 -20.00 2.62 -15.02
C VAL A 78 -21.51 2.72 -14.79
N ASP A 79 -22.22 3.31 -15.75
CA ASP A 79 -23.67 3.50 -15.70
C ASP A 79 -24.17 4.22 -14.42
N GLY A 80 -23.42 5.22 -13.95
CA GLY A 80 -23.73 5.99 -12.74
C GLY A 80 -23.33 5.32 -11.43
N VAL A 81 -22.54 4.22 -11.49
CA VAL A 81 -22.07 3.49 -10.32
C VAL A 81 -20.53 3.46 -10.29
N PRO A 82 -19.89 3.81 -9.17
CA PRO A 82 -18.44 3.68 -9.03
C PRO A 82 -18.02 2.20 -9.04
N ALA A 83 -17.11 1.85 -9.95
CA ALA A 83 -16.56 0.51 -10.12
C ALA A 83 -15.03 0.55 -10.20
N LEU A 84 -14.37 -0.40 -9.54
CA LEU A 84 -12.94 -0.65 -9.76
C LEU A 84 -12.80 -1.46 -11.04
N VAL A 85 -12.13 -0.90 -12.05
CA VAL A 85 -11.79 -1.58 -13.29
C VAL A 85 -10.28 -1.74 -13.41
N GLY A 86 -9.84 -2.94 -13.73
CA GLY A 86 -8.44 -3.25 -13.96
C GLY A 86 -8.32 -4.60 -14.67
N ARG A 87 -7.34 -4.72 -15.56
CA ARG A 87 -6.79 -6.01 -16.01
C ARG A 87 -5.39 -6.11 -15.43
#